data_AF-A0A7V9PQY3-F1
#
_entry.id   AF-A0A7V9PQY3-F1
#
_cell.length_a   1.000
_cell.length_b   1.000
_cell.length_c   1.000
_cell.angle_alpha   90.00
_cell.angle_beta   90.00
_cell.angle_gamma   90.00
#
_symmetry.space_group_name_H-M   'P 1'
#
loop_
_entity.id
_entity.type
_entity.pdbx_description
1 polymer ?
#
loop_
_entity_poly.entity_id
_entity_poly.type
_entity_poly.pdbx_seq_one_letter_code
_entity_poly.pdbx_strand_id
1 'polypeptide(L)' 'MADLLDIRFTPSGRRGSVAPGTTVLDAARALGVDLDSVCGGRGICGRC' A
#
# COMPACT_ATOMS: atom_id res chain seq x y z
N MET A 1 -3.69 -20.46 -9.11
CA MET A 1 -3.38 -19.33 -10.00
C MET A 1 -3.50 -18.09 -9.15
N ALA A 2 -2.39 -17.41 -8.83
CA ALA A 2 -2.42 -16.25 -7.93
C ALA A 2 -3.11 -15.09 -8.66
N ASP A 3 -4.28 -14.67 -8.16
CA ASP A 3 -4.98 -13.49 -8.68
C ASP A 3 -4.25 -12.26 -8.15
N LEU A 4 -3.55 -11.52 -9.00
CA LEU A 4 -2.78 -10.34 -8.59
C LEU A 4 -3.51 -9.08 -9.04
N LEU A 5 -3.57 -8.10 -8.14
CA LEU A 5 -4.21 -6.81 -8.36
C LEU A 5 -3.17 -5.78 -8.78
N ASP A 6 -3.46 -4.99 -9.82
CA ASP A 6 -2.62 -3.83 -10.20
C ASP A 6 -2.87 -2.66 -9.25
N ILE A 7 -1.80 -2.02 -8.78
CA ILE A 7 -1.87 -0.85 -7.92
C ILE A 7 -0.96 0.26 -8.44
N ARG A 8 -1.46 1.50 -8.38
CA ARG A 8 -0.72 2.70 -8.75
C ARG A 8 -0.86 3.76 -7.68
N PHE A 9 0.28 4.27 -7.20
CA PHE A 9 0.36 5.39 -6.29
C PHE A 9 0.60 6.69 -7.06
N THR A 10 -0.22 7.70 -6.79
CA THR A 10 -0.08 9.06 -7.31
C THR A 10 0.11 10.03 -6.14
N PRO A 11 0.89 11.12 -6.33
CA PRO A 11 1.60 11.52 -7.54
C PRO A 11 2.94 10.81 -7.78
N SER A 12 3.41 9.98 -6.85
CA SER A 12 4.75 9.34 -6.91
C SER A 12 5.01 8.48 -8.15
N GLY A 13 3.95 8.01 -8.82
CA GLY A 13 4.02 7.27 -10.08
C GLY A 13 4.39 5.80 -9.94
N ARG A 14 4.69 5.34 -8.72
CA ARG A 14 5.04 3.95 -8.38
C ARG A 14 3.88 3.01 -8.63
N ARG A 15 4.20 1.85 -9.19
CA ARG A 15 3.23 0.83 -9.63
C ARG A 15 3.76 -0.56 -9.34
N GLY A 16 2.86 -1.51 -9.20
CA GLY A 16 3.20 -2.92 -9.05
C GLY A 16 1.95 -3.78 -8.97
N SER A 17 2.16 -5.06 -8.68
CA SER A 17 1.08 -6.02 -8.48
C SER A 17 1.13 -6.57 -7.07
N VAL A 18 -0.04 -6.71 -6.43
CA VAL A 18 -0.17 -7.18 -5.05
C VAL A 18 -1.18 -8.30 -4.93
N ALA A 19 -1.03 -9.15 -3.92
CA ALA A 19 -2.00 -10.20 -3.64
C ALA A 19 -3.30 -9.61 -3.05
N PRO A 20 -4.47 -10.25 -3.23
CA PRO A 20 -5.71 -9.81 -2.63
C PRO A 20 -5.59 -9.87 -1.10
N GLY A 21 -6.14 -8.86 -0.42
CA GLY A 21 -6.00 -8.70 1.03
C GLY A 21 -4.70 -8.01 1.46
N THR A 22 -3.79 -7.68 0.54
CA THR A 22 -2.66 -6.77 0.82
C THR A 22 -3.21 -5.39 1.18
N THR A 23 -2.80 -4.84 2.32
CA THR A 23 -3.22 -3.48 2.72
C THR A 23 -2.54 -2.41 1.87
N VAL A 24 -3.15 -1.23 1.77
CA VAL A 24 -2.53 -0.10 1.06
C VAL A 24 -1.18 0.29 1.69
N LEU A 25 -1.08 0.26 3.02
CA LEU A 25 0.17 0.53 3.74
C LEU A 25 1.27 -0.49 3.41
N ASP A 26 0.95 -1.78 3.35
CA ASP A 26 1.94 -2.81 3.03
C ASP A 26 2.35 -2.75 1.56
N ALA A 27 1.41 -2.49 0.65
CA ALA A 27 1.71 -2.26 -0.76
C ALA A 27 2.60 -1.03 -0.96
N ALA A 28 2.32 0.06 -0.23
CA ALA A 28 3.13 1.28 -0.24
C ALA A 28 4.56 0.98 0.20
N ARG A 29 4.74 0.28 1.32
CA ARG A 29 6.07 -0.13 1.82
C ARG A 29 6.84 -0.99 0.82
N ALA A 30 6.18 -1.97 0.23
CA ALA A 30 6.80 -2.85 -0.77
C ALA A 30 7.28 -2.07 -2.02
N LEU A 31 6.54 -1.04 -2.42
CA LEU A 31 6.89 -0.18 -3.56
C LEU A 31 7.72 1.05 -3.16
N GLY A 32 8.11 1.17 -1.88
CA GLY A 32 8.89 2.29 -1.34
C GLY A 32 8.13 3.62 -1.25
N VAL A 33 6.80 3.62 -1.36
CA VAL A 33 5.93 4.78 -1.14
C VAL A 33 5.85 5.10 0.33
N ASP A 34 6.09 6.37 0.65
CA ASP A 34 5.98 6.86 2.01
C ASP A 34 4.53 7.25 2.30
N LEU A 35 3.95 6.58 3.31
CA LEU A 35 2.63 6.89 3.85
C LEU A 35 2.75 7.11 5.35
N ASP A 36 2.13 8.19 5.81
CA ASP A 36 2.06 8.53 7.21
C ASP A 36 1.35 7.43 8.02
N SER A 37 2.10 6.75 8.88
CA SER A 37 1.59 5.63 9.66
C SER A 37 1.96 5.71 11.15
N VAL A 38 1.62 6.81 11.82
CA VAL A 38 1.97 7.00 13.24
C VAL A 38 1.37 5.95 14.17
N CYS A 39 0.25 5.33 13.78
CA CYS A 39 -0.35 4.26 14.57
C CYS A 39 0.34 2.91 14.35
N GLY A 40 1.33 2.83 13.46
CA GLY A 40 2.05 1.60 13.09
C GLY A 40 1.23 0.63 12.25
N GLY A 41 0.17 1.08 11.57
CA GLY A 41 -0.71 0.21 10.77
C GLY A 41 -1.93 -0.36 11.52
N ARG A 42 -2.25 0.18 12.70
CA ARG A 42 -3.40 -0.25 13.53
C ARG A 42 -4.76 0.27 13.05
N GLY A 43 -4.82 1.18 12.07
CA GLY A 43 -6.07 1.70 11.52
C GLY A 43 -6.79 2.75 12.38
N ILE A 44 -6.17 3.25 13.45
CA ILE A 44 -6.80 4.21 14.39
C ILE A 44 -6.52 5.69 14.09
N CYS A 45 -5.68 6.00 13.09
CA CYS A 45 -5.25 7.37 12.81
C CYS A 45 -5.74 7.94 11.48
N GLY A 46 -6.32 7.12 10.59
CA GLY A 46 -6.91 7.58 9.32
C GLY A 46 -5.95 8.20 8.30
N ARG A 47 -4.65 7.86 8.34
CA ARG A 47 -3.61 8.48 7.49
C ARG A 47 -3.00 7.59 6.39
N CYS A 48 -3.16 6.28 6.49
CA CYS A 48 -2.61 5.30 5.54
C CYS A 48 -3.67 4.30 5.11
#